data_AF-A0A945YGE9-F1
#
_entry.id   AF-A0A945YGE9-F1
#
_cell.length_a   1.000
_cell.length_b   1.000
_cell.length_c   1.000
_cell.angle_alpha   90.00
_cell.angle_beta   90.00
_cell.angle_gamma   90.00
#
_symmetry.space_group_name_H-M   'P 1'
#
loop_
_entity.id
_entity.type
_entity.pdbx_description
1 polymer ?
#
loop_
_entity_poly.entity_id
_entity_poly.type
_entity_poly.pdbx_seq_one_letter_code
_entity_poly.pdbx_strand_id
1 'polypeptide(L)'
;MRLTQRILLTCGLLLAAATPSLFAADGGEVTVRAILVSASKQPGETDRSLSAYESTLRRILRFESFQQLGGGKDRAEIPGKGRVSLGQGQVLEFTTQSSRDDRIRVQLDWRDDSHSFMRTGLVLRPGVPAVLGGPKRGDGSVYALLVIAE
;
A
#
# COMPACT_ATOMS: atom_id res chain seq x y z
N MET A 1 -85.14 -13.14 12.62
CA MET A 1 -84.99 -11.79 13.22
C MET A 1 -83.88 -11.90 14.27
N ARG A 2 -82.69 -11.29 14.25
CA ARG A 2 -81.93 -10.30 13.45
C ARG A 2 -80.45 -10.75 13.65
N LEU A 3 -79.67 -11.14 12.64
CA LEU A 3 -78.84 -10.35 11.73
C LEU A 3 -78.12 -9.14 12.37
N THR A 4 -76.79 -9.24 12.53
CA THR A 4 -75.71 -8.24 12.29
C THR A 4 -74.42 -8.73 12.98
N GLN A 5 -73.35 -9.22 12.35
CA GLN A 5 -72.55 -8.79 11.19
C GLN A 5 -71.45 -7.75 11.53
N ARG A 6 -70.21 -8.27 11.56
CA ARG A 6 -68.90 -7.68 11.16
C ARG A 6 -68.34 -6.46 11.89
N ILE A 7 -67.05 -6.55 12.27
CA ILE A 7 -65.92 -5.60 12.09
C ILE A 7 -64.71 -6.32 12.77
N LEU A 8 -63.89 -7.13 12.07
CA LEU A 8 -62.70 -6.74 11.29
C LEU A 8 -61.86 -5.63 11.96
N LEU A 9 -60.95 -6.02 12.87
CA LEU A 9 -59.86 -5.16 13.34
C LEU A 9 -58.52 -5.80 12.96
N THR A 10 -58.22 -5.53 11.71
CA THR A 10 -56.97 -5.41 10.97
C THR A 10 -55.67 -5.54 11.76
N CYS A 11 -54.87 -6.52 11.32
CA CYS A 11 -53.43 -6.59 11.49
C CYS A 11 -52.75 -5.26 11.11
N GLY A 12 -51.91 -4.74 12.00
CA GLY A 12 -51.02 -3.61 11.74
C GLY A 12 -49.63 -3.88 12.29
N LEU A 13 -49.00 -4.98 11.84
CA LEU A 13 -47.61 -5.31 12.13
C LEU A 13 -46.71 -4.37 11.29
N LEU A 14 -46.49 -3.15 11.76
CA LEU A 14 -45.47 -2.24 11.19
C LEU A 14 -44.12 -2.58 11.80
N LEU A 15 -43.54 -3.69 11.31
CA LEU A 15 -42.14 -4.01 11.50
C LEU A 15 -41.33 -3.04 10.60
N ALA A 16 -40.98 -1.88 11.14
CA ALA A 16 -40.05 -0.96 10.49
C ALA A 16 -38.67 -1.62 10.45
N ALA A 17 -38.42 -2.39 9.38
CA ALA A 17 -37.11 -2.87 9.02
C ALA A 17 -36.25 -1.65 8.68
N ALA A 18 -35.56 -1.11 9.68
CA ALA A 18 -34.43 -0.22 9.46
C ALA A 18 -33.33 -1.07 8.81
N THR A 19 -33.33 -1.13 7.48
CA THR A 19 -32.20 -1.64 6.70
C THR A 19 -30.99 -0.78 7.05
N PRO A 20 -29.92 -1.32 7.66
CA PRO A 20 -28.68 -0.60 7.73
C PRO A 20 -28.23 -0.39 6.29
N SER A 21 -28.23 0.87 5.84
CA SER A 21 -27.56 1.28 4.63
C SER A 21 -26.08 0.94 4.81
N LEU A 22 -25.68 -0.23 4.33
CA LEU A 22 -24.28 -0.57 4.10
C LEU A 22 -23.76 0.53 3.19
N PHE A 23 -22.95 1.43 3.74
CA PHE A 23 -22.05 2.23 2.93
C PHE A 23 -21.21 1.23 2.14
N ALA A 24 -21.50 1.11 0.86
CA ALA A 24 -20.54 0.54 -0.07
C ALA A 24 -19.31 1.43 0.02
N ALA A 25 -18.30 0.98 0.77
CA ALA A 25 -16.96 1.47 0.55
C ALA A 25 -16.69 1.24 -0.94
N ASP A 26 -16.18 2.26 -1.65
CA ASP A 26 -15.52 2.08 -2.94
C ASP A 26 -14.32 1.15 -2.70
N GLY A 27 -14.61 -0.15 -2.58
CA GLY A 27 -13.68 -1.21 -2.24
C GLY A 27 -12.87 -1.53 -3.49
N GLY A 28 -11.86 -0.71 -3.76
CA GLY A 28 -10.85 -1.03 -4.76
C GLY A 28 -9.83 -2.02 -4.20
N GLU A 29 -9.20 -2.79 -5.07
CA GLU A 29 -7.96 -3.51 -4.74
C GLU A 29 -6.77 -2.73 -5.30
N VAL A 30 -5.64 -2.77 -4.60
CA VAL A 30 -4.35 -2.26 -5.10
C VAL A 30 -3.28 -3.30 -4.90
N THR A 31 -2.41 -3.46 -5.90
CA THR A 31 -1.17 -4.23 -5.75
C THR A 31 -0.04 -3.28 -5.45
N VAL A 32 0.64 -3.46 -4.31
CA VAL A 32 1.83 -2.69 -3.95
C VAL A 32 3.05 -3.53 -4.25
N ARG A 33 3.91 -3.04 -5.15
CA ARG A 33 5.24 -3.59 -5.41
C ARG A 33 6.29 -2.80 -4.66
N ALA A 34 7.24 -3.49 -4.05
CA ALA A 34 8.40 -2.87 -3.42
C ALA A 34 9.70 -3.55 -3.87
N ILE A 35 10.72 -2.73 -4.16
CA ILE A 35 12.05 -3.20 -4.59
C ILE A 35 13.08 -2.64 -3.61
N LEU A 36 13.88 -3.52 -3.00
CA LEU A 36 14.99 -3.15 -2.15
C LEU A 36 16.23 -2.90 -2.99
N VAL A 37 16.84 -1.73 -2.78
CA VAL A 37 17.97 -1.24 -3.56
C VAL A 37 19.12 -0.90 -2.63
N SER A 38 20.35 -1.23 -3.03
CA SER A 38 21.58 -0.67 -2.49
C SER A 38 21.99 0.53 -3.35
N ALA A 39 22.23 1.70 -2.76
CA ALA A 39 22.73 2.88 -3.45
C ALA A 39 24.13 3.23 -2.96
N SER A 40 25.10 3.32 -3.88
CA SER A 40 26.52 3.54 -3.56
C SER A 40 27.09 4.79 -4.24
N LYS A 41 28.00 5.48 -3.53
CA LYS A 41 28.71 6.66 -4.07
C LYS A 41 29.87 6.25 -4.96
N GLN A 42 30.24 4.97 -4.93
CA GLN A 42 31.28 4.44 -5.79
C GLN A 42 30.76 4.42 -7.22
N PRO A 43 31.57 4.89 -8.19
CA PRO A 43 31.25 4.72 -9.60
C PRO A 43 31.05 3.23 -9.92
N GLY A 44 30.04 2.93 -10.73
CA GLY A 44 29.72 1.57 -11.10
C GLY A 44 28.46 1.51 -11.97
N GLU A 45 28.22 0.34 -12.56
CA GLU A 45 27.01 0.11 -13.34
C GLU A 45 25.79 -0.05 -12.42
N THR A 46 24.69 0.57 -12.82
CA THR A 46 23.38 0.30 -12.23
C THR A 46 22.89 -1.05 -12.74
N ASP A 47 22.35 -1.87 -11.85
CA ASP A 47 21.75 -3.15 -12.21
C ASP A 47 20.68 -2.96 -13.29
N ARG A 48 20.73 -3.79 -14.34
CA ARG A 48 19.86 -3.70 -15.52
C ARG A 48 18.37 -3.78 -15.13
N SER A 49 18.06 -4.53 -14.08
CA SER A 49 16.71 -4.64 -13.51
C SER A 49 16.13 -3.28 -13.07
N LEU A 50 16.98 -2.32 -12.71
CA LEU A 50 16.63 -0.99 -12.24
C LEU A 50 16.70 0.09 -13.33
N SER A 51 17.02 -0.28 -14.58
CA SER A 51 17.22 0.65 -15.70
C SER A 51 16.04 1.63 -15.90
N ALA A 52 14.80 1.15 -15.76
CA ALA A 52 13.60 1.99 -15.86
C ALA A 52 13.50 3.07 -14.76
N TYR A 53 14.18 2.86 -13.63
CA TYR A 53 14.10 3.72 -12.44
C TYR A 53 15.38 4.53 -12.20
N GLU A 54 16.45 4.28 -12.95
CA GLU A 54 17.78 4.83 -12.70
C GLU A 54 17.77 6.37 -12.62
N SER A 55 17.12 7.04 -13.57
CA SER A 55 17.02 8.51 -13.58
C SER A 55 16.34 9.05 -12.32
N THR A 56 15.31 8.36 -11.83
CA THR A 56 14.58 8.72 -10.61
C THR A 56 15.44 8.45 -9.38
N LEU A 57 16.12 7.31 -9.32
CA LEU A 57 17.04 6.95 -8.24
C LEU A 57 18.20 7.95 -8.11
N ARG A 58 18.88 8.27 -9.23
CA ARG A 58 19.96 9.27 -9.26
C ARG A 58 19.48 10.62 -8.78
N ARG A 59 18.33 11.09 -9.28
CA ARG A 59 17.77 12.40 -8.91
C ARG A 59 17.42 12.50 -7.42
N ILE A 60 16.82 11.45 -6.85
CA ILE A 60 16.32 11.49 -5.48
C ILE A 60 17.42 11.16 -4.47
N LEU A 61 18.16 10.07 -4.70
CA LEU A 61 19.14 9.57 -3.73
C LEU A 61 20.51 10.24 -3.90
N ARG A 62 20.85 10.74 -5.09
CA ARG A 62 22.15 11.38 -5.42
C ARG A 62 23.35 10.44 -5.23
N PHE A 63 23.20 9.20 -5.68
CA PHE A 63 24.24 8.17 -5.70
C PHE A 63 24.61 7.79 -7.14
N GLU A 64 25.75 7.12 -7.30
CA GLU A 64 26.37 6.85 -8.59
C GLU A 64 26.00 5.49 -9.18
N SER A 65 25.76 4.50 -8.32
CA SER A 65 25.39 3.14 -8.72
C SER A 65 24.30 2.56 -7.83
N PHE A 66 23.46 1.72 -8.42
CA PHE A 66 22.33 1.07 -7.74
C PHE A 66 22.29 -0.42 -8.04
N GLN A 67 22.08 -1.23 -7.00
CA GLN A 67 21.95 -2.68 -7.13
C GLN A 67 20.63 -3.14 -6.53
N GLN A 68 19.89 -4.00 -7.23
CA GLN A 68 18.71 -4.62 -6.65
C GLN A 68 19.15 -5.72 -5.66
N LEU A 69 18.62 -5.62 -4.45
CA LEU A 69 18.90 -6.56 -3.36
C LEU A 69 17.77 -7.57 -3.14
N GLY A 70 16.57 -7.23 -3.58
CA GLY A 70 15.38 -8.06 -3.48
C GLY A 70 14.13 -7.26 -3.78
N GLY A 71 12.97 -7.87 -3.60
CA GLY A 71 11.70 -7.21 -3.83
C GLY A 71 10.55 -8.21 -3.96
N GLY A 72 9.34 -7.66 -3.91
CA GLY A 72 8.13 -8.44 -3.98
C GLY A 72 6.93 -7.56 -4.26
N LYS A 73 5.75 -8.16 -4.20
CA LYS A 73 4.48 -7.46 -4.28
C LYS A 73 3.45 -8.16 -3.42
N ASP A 74 2.48 -7.39 -2.96
CA ASP A 74 1.32 -7.92 -2.26
C ASP A 74 0.08 -7.07 -2.58
N ARG A 75 -1.10 -7.63 -2.37
CA ARG A 75 -2.37 -6.99 -2.66
C ARG A 75 -3.12 -6.66 -1.38
N ALA A 76 -3.80 -5.52 -1.37
CA ALA A 76 -4.74 -5.18 -0.31
C ALA A 76 -6.00 -4.52 -0.90
N GLU A 77 -7.12 -4.72 -0.22
CA GLU A 77 -8.33 -3.92 -0.40
C GLU A 77 -8.08 -2.46 0.03
N ILE A 78 -8.98 -1.54 -0.32
CA ILE A 78 -8.95 -0.13 0.09
C ILE A 78 -10.26 0.19 0.84
N PRO A 79 -10.21 0.42 2.16
CA PRO A 79 -9.05 0.32 3.05
C PRO A 79 -8.66 -1.14 3.37
N GLY A 80 -7.38 -1.38 3.62
CA GLY A 80 -6.85 -2.73 3.84
C GLY A 80 -5.38 -2.74 4.23
N LYS A 81 -4.83 -3.92 4.48
CA LYS A 81 -3.43 -4.12 4.86
C LYS A 81 -2.77 -5.17 3.97
N GLY A 82 -1.48 -5.00 3.72
CA GLY A 82 -0.65 -5.99 3.04
C GLY A 82 0.78 -5.97 3.53
N ARG A 83 1.55 -6.94 3.08
CA ARG A 83 2.93 -7.20 3.51
C ARG A 83 3.77 -7.68 2.34
N VAL A 84 4.81 -6.92 2.01
CA VAL A 84 5.79 -7.29 0.98
C VAL A 84 7.08 -7.79 1.63
N SER A 85 7.46 -9.03 1.35
CA SER A 85 8.81 -9.52 1.66
C SER A 85 9.83 -8.91 0.69
N LEU A 86 10.87 -8.28 1.23
CA LEU A 86 11.87 -7.56 0.44
C LEU A 86 13.15 -8.37 0.23
N GLY A 87 13.27 -9.52 0.90
CA GLY A 87 14.53 -10.26 1.01
C GLY A 87 15.42 -9.74 2.15
N GLN A 88 16.49 -10.49 2.45
CA GLN A 88 17.45 -10.16 3.53
C GLN A 88 16.81 -9.95 4.91
N GLY A 89 15.71 -10.66 5.21
CA GLY A 89 14.97 -10.52 6.47
C GLY A 89 14.17 -9.21 6.59
N GLN A 90 14.10 -8.40 5.53
CA GLN A 90 13.39 -7.12 5.54
C GLN A 90 11.98 -7.25 4.96
N VAL A 91 11.07 -6.45 5.49
CA VAL A 91 9.65 -6.44 5.12
C VAL A 91 9.12 -5.02 5.07
N LEU A 92 8.25 -4.77 4.09
CA LEU A 92 7.40 -3.58 4.03
C LEU A 92 5.96 -3.98 4.37
N GLU A 93 5.47 -3.54 5.52
CA GLU A 93 4.04 -3.57 5.81
C GLU A 93 3.40 -2.28 5.30
N PHE A 94 2.19 -2.40 4.75
CA PHE A 94 1.45 -1.25 4.27
C PHE A 94 -0.02 -1.31 4.65
N THR A 95 -0.61 -0.15 4.89
CA THR A 95 -2.04 0.03 5.15
C THR A 95 -2.59 1.06 4.16
N THR A 96 -3.49 0.64 3.30
CA THR A 96 -4.24 1.51 2.39
C THR A 96 -5.39 2.15 3.16
N GLN A 97 -5.56 3.47 3.02
CA GLN A 97 -6.55 4.22 3.78
C GLN A 97 -7.73 4.67 2.92
N SER A 98 -7.43 5.18 1.74
CA SER A 98 -8.42 5.66 0.79
C SER A 98 -7.83 5.74 -0.61
N SER A 99 -8.71 5.75 -1.60
CA SER A 99 -8.41 6.10 -2.98
C SER A 99 -9.25 7.32 -3.37
N ARG A 100 -8.63 8.34 -3.97
CA ARG A 100 -9.32 9.51 -4.54
C ARG A 100 -8.51 10.06 -5.70
N ASP A 101 -9.17 10.39 -6.81
CA ASP A 101 -8.54 11.00 -7.99
C ASP A 101 -7.29 10.23 -8.47
N ASP A 102 -7.38 8.89 -8.55
CA ASP A 102 -6.29 7.96 -8.87
C ASP A 102 -5.07 8.10 -7.95
N ARG A 103 -5.31 8.45 -6.68
CA ARG A 103 -4.27 8.53 -5.66
C ARG A 103 -4.65 7.69 -4.47
N ILE A 104 -3.70 6.86 -4.04
CA ILE A 104 -3.89 5.94 -2.94
C ILE A 104 -3.08 6.44 -1.76
N ARG A 105 -3.77 6.74 -0.65
CA ARG A 105 -3.10 7.09 0.60
C ARG A 105 -2.70 5.81 1.32
N VAL A 106 -1.40 5.67 1.58
CA VAL A 106 -0.81 4.47 2.17
C VAL A 106 0.05 4.85 3.37
N GLN A 107 -0.11 4.14 4.48
CA GLN A 107 0.86 4.13 5.58
C GLN A 107 1.80 2.96 5.39
N LEU A 108 3.10 3.21 5.51
CA LEU A 108 4.17 2.25 5.32
C LEU A 108 4.94 2.05 6.62
N ASP A 109 5.31 0.81 6.90
CA ASP A 109 6.25 0.43 7.95
C ASP A 109 7.28 -0.54 7.36
N TRP A 110 8.49 -0.02 7.12
CA TRP A 110 9.62 -0.80 6.65
C TRP A 110 10.48 -1.19 7.84
N ARG A 111 10.74 -2.48 7.98
CA ARG A 111 11.41 -3.07 9.14
C ARG A 111 12.18 -4.35 8.79
N ASP A 112 13.03 -4.76 9.71
CA ASP A 112 13.50 -6.14 9.82
C ASP A 112 12.84 -6.84 11.05
N ASP A 113 13.37 -7.98 11.46
CA ASP A 113 12.86 -8.75 12.61
C ASP A 113 13.00 -7.98 13.94
N SER A 114 13.97 -7.08 14.02
CA SER A 114 14.43 -6.44 15.26
C SER A 114 14.17 -4.92 15.32
N HIS A 115 14.11 -4.23 14.18
CA HIS A 115 14.06 -2.78 14.11
C HIS A 115 13.11 -2.29 13.00
N SER A 116 12.37 -1.21 13.27
CA SER A 116 11.70 -0.43 12.21
C SER A 116 12.70 0.58 11.64
N PHE A 117 12.92 0.52 10.34
CA PHE A 117 13.78 1.46 9.62
C PHE A 117 13.04 2.75 9.30
N MET A 118 11.75 2.66 8.97
CA MET A 118 10.92 3.82 8.67
C MET A 118 9.44 3.50 8.80
N ARG A 119 8.70 4.42 9.43
CA ARG A 119 7.24 4.47 9.40
C ARG A 119 6.80 5.79 8.80
N THR A 120 6.10 5.78 7.67
CA THR A 120 5.73 7.01 6.95
C THR A 120 4.43 6.87 6.16
N GLY A 121 3.74 7.99 5.96
CA GLY A 121 2.56 8.06 5.09
C GLY A 121 2.93 8.63 3.73
N LEU A 122 2.50 7.97 2.65
CA LEU A 122 2.67 8.42 1.27
C LEU A 122 1.32 8.52 0.56
N VAL A 123 1.30 9.33 -0.49
CA VAL A 123 0.23 9.31 -1.50
C VAL A 123 0.84 8.78 -2.78
N LEU A 124 0.49 7.54 -3.13
CA LEU A 124 0.96 6.88 -4.33
C LEU A 124 0.06 7.22 -5.51
N ARG A 125 0.67 7.41 -6.68
CA ARG A 125 -0.03 7.42 -7.97
C ARG A 125 0.26 6.08 -8.66
N PRO A 126 -0.74 5.41 -9.26
CA PRO A 126 -0.54 4.18 -10.00
C PRO A 126 0.59 4.32 -11.03
N GLY A 127 1.47 3.33 -11.08
CA GLY A 127 2.63 3.26 -11.98
C GLY A 127 3.78 4.24 -11.69
N VAL A 128 3.63 5.18 -10.74
CA VAL A 128 4.67 6.15 -10.40
C VAL A 128 5.43 5.69 -9.15
N PRO A 129 6.74 5.42 -9.25
CA PRO A 129 7.52 4.98 -8.10
C PRO A 129 7.71 6.13 -7.09
N ALA A 130 7.48 5.82 -5.82
CA ALA A 130 7.99 6.58 -4.70
C ALA A 130 9.35 6.00 -4.27
N VAL A 131 10.32 6.88 -3.99
CA VAL A 131 11.64 6.48 -3.49
C VAL A 131 11.76 6.85 -2.02
N LEU A 132 12.14 5.86 -1.22
CA LEU A 132 12.32 5.96 0.21
C LEU A 132 13.78 5.67 0.57
N GLY A 133 14.47 6.63 1.19
CA GLY A 133 15.81 6.42 1.71
C GLY A 133 15.79 5.59 2.99
N GLY A 134 16.79 4.73 3.16
CA GLY A 134 16.94 3.85 4.31
C GLY A 134 18.25 4.03 5.07
N PRO A 135 18.54 3.12 6.02
CA PRO A 135 19.76 3.19 6.81
C PRO A 135 21.01 2.91 5.97
N LYS A 136 22.15 3.40 6.48
CA LYS A 136 23.48 3.10 5.93
C LYS A 136 23.83 1.64 6.18
N ARG A 137 24.57 1.05 5.23
CA ARG A 137 25.18 -0.28 5.29
C ARG A 137 26.63 -0.15 5.75
N GLY A 138 27.21 -1.27 6.20
CA GLY A 138 28.59 -1.31 6.71
C GLY A 138 29.66 -0.98 5.66
N ASP A 139 29.34 -1.13 4.37
CA ASP A 139 30.20 -0.79 3.23
C ASP A 139 30.11 0.67 2.78
N GLY A 140 29.32 1.51 3.49
CA GLY A 140 29.10 2.91 3.15
C GLY A 140 28.02 3.16 2.10
N SER A 141 27.41 2.12 1.52
CA SER A 141 26.20 2.23 0.72
C SER A 141 24.97 2.48 1.62
N VAL A 142 23.82 2.81 1.02
CA VAL A 142 22.55 2.96 1.75
C VAL A 142 21.49 2.03 1.18
N TYR A 143 20.63 1.50 2.04
CA TYR A 143 19.39 0.90 1.57
C TYR A 143 18.44 1.98 1.04
N ALA A 144 17.63 1.63 0.05
CA ALA A 144 16.50 2.40 -0.41
C ALA A 144 15.37 1.47 -0.86
N LEU A 145 14.13 1.96 -0.80
CA LEU A 145 12.97 1.29 -1.38
C LEU A 145 12.39 2.08 -2.55
N LEU A 146 12.12 1.38 -3.65
CA LEU A 146 11.15 1.82 -4.64
C LEU A 146 9.80 1.21 -4.28
N VAL A 147 8.77 2.03 -4.10
CA VAL A 147 7.40 1.61 -3.78
C VAL A 147 6.47 2.07 -4.90
N ILE A 148 5.72 1.13 -5.48
CA ILE A 148 4.87 1.36 -6.66
C ILE A 148 3.49 0.78 -6.36
N ALA A 149 2.45 1.55 -6.62
CA ALA A 149 1.08 1.04 -6.71
C ALA A 149 0.80 0.63 -8.17
N GLU A 150 0.31 -0.58 -8.37
CA GLU A 150 -0.12 -1.15 -9.65
C GLU A 150 -1.63 -1.31 -9.72
#